data_AF-A0A0J0V366-F1
#
_entry.id   AF-A0A0J0V366-F1
#
_cell.length_a   1.000
_cell.length_b   1.000
_cell.length_c   1.000
_cell.angle_alpha   90.00
_cell.angle_beta   90.00
_cell.angle_gamma   90.00
#
_symmetry.space_group_name_H-M   'P 1'
#
loop_
_entity.id
_entity.type
_entity.pdbx_description
1 polymer ?
#
loop_
_entity_poly.entity_id
_entity_poly.type
_entity_poly.pdbx_seq_one_letter_code
_entity_poly.pdbx_strand_id
1 'polypeptide(L)'
;SIIPLIEYRQIKGKGRKSEAERVNVRVASIQKVITSYRFIVPFFQEEKVSPERQPRTLRAAFYRNNERISNEVTITFDSTGEVSERQIEVVFHLLEDRYRMGEICVLRLEDVSGRTTELYAEEEFELKLYSIE
;
A
#
# COMPACT_ATOMS: atom_id res chain seq x y z
N SER A 1 10.37 -25.99 1.48
CA SER A 1 9.39 -25.00 1.94
C SER A 1 10.00 -23.63 1.80
N ILE A 2 9.39 -22.73 1.02
CA ILE A 2 9.87 -21.35 0.89
C ILE A 2 9.25 -20.57 2.05
N ILE A 3 10.07 -20.13 2.99
CA ILE A 3 9.67 -19.26 4.09
C ILE A 3 9.92 -17.83 3.59
N PRO A 4 8.90 -16.99 3.42
CA PRO A 4 9.11 -15.61 3.01
C PRO A 4 9.82 -14.87 4.14
N LEU A 5 10.99 -14.30 3.83
CA LEU A 5 11.70 -13.40 4.71
C LEU A 5 10.90 -12.09 4.78
N ILE A 6 10.21 -11.87 5.89
CA ILE A 6 9.54 -10.60 6.17
C ILE A 6 10.63 -9.63 6.62
N GLU A 7 11.14 -8.80 5.70
CA GLU A 7 12.04 -7.71 6.07
C GLU A 7 11.25 -6.63 6.83
N TYR A 8 11.54 -6.53 8.12
CA TYR A 8 10.92 -5.58 9.02
C TYR A 8 11.57 -4.20 8.85
N ARG A 9 11.06 -3.35 7.95
CA ARG A 9 11.49 -1.95 7.87
C ARG A 9 10.71 -1.14 8.92
N GLN A 10 11.32 -0.95 10.09
CA GLN A 10 10.84 -0.03 11.12
C GLN A 10 10.70 1.39 10.55
N ILE A 11 9.47 1.79 10.18
CA ILE A 11 9.16 3.16 9.77
C ILE A 11 9.00 3.99 11.04
N LYS A 12 10.13 4.37 11.66
CA LYS A 12 10.12 5.32 12.79
C LYS A 12 9.80 6.72 12.25
N GLY A 13 8.52 7.08 12.25
CA GLY A 13 8.10 8.47 12.22
C GLY A 13 8.72 9.21 13.40
N LYS A 14 9.71 10.07 13.14
CA LYS A 14 10.26 10.99 14.14
C LYS A 14 9.23 12.08 14.43
N GLY A 15 8.59 12.06 15.60
CA GLY A 15 8.02 13.28 16.17
C GLY A 15 6.83 13.11 17.12
N ARG A 16 7.06 13.50 18.39
CA ARG A 16 6.09 13.85 19.45
C ARG A 16 5.19 12.74 20.04
N LYS A 17 5.62 12.29 21.22
CA LYS A 17 4.79 11.79 22.34
C LYS A 17 3.52 12.65 22.51
N SER A 18 2.36 12.22 22.01
CA SER A 18 1.05 12.29 22.68
C SER A 18 -0.14 11.91 21.79
N GLU A 19 0.04 11.61 20.50
CA GLU A 19 -1.04 11.03 19.69
C GLU A 19 -0.99 9.50 19.85
N ALA A 20 -2.14 8.87 20.16
CA ALA A 20 -2.21 7.42 20.19
C ALA A 20 -1.72 6.88 18.82
N GLU A 21 -0.82 5.91 18.84
CA GLU A 21 -0.18 5.44 17.63
C GLU A 21 -1.25 4.85 16.69
N ARG A 22 -1.29 5.27 15.43
CA ARG A 22 -2.25 4.68 14.48
C ARG A 22 -1.82 3.26 14.11
N VAL A 23 -2.78 2.40 13.75
CA VAL A 23 -2.53 1.04 13.27
C VAL A 23 -1.51 1.04 12.12
N ASN A 24 -0.64 0.05 12.10
CA ASN A 24 0.27 -0.19 10.99
C ASN A 24 -0.44 -0.98 9.90
N VAL A 25 -0.06 -0.66 8.66
CA VAL A 25 -0.55 -1.29 7.44
C VAL A 25 0.65 -1.74 6.63
N ARG A 26 0.56 -2.94 6.07
CA ARG A 26 1.54 -3.45 5.10
C ARG A 26 0.84 -4.02 3.87
N VAL A 27 1.57 -4.10 2.77
CA VAL A 27 1.17 -4.95 1.65
C VAL A 27 1.33 -6.41 2.10
N ALA A 28 0.26 -7.20 1.99
CA ALA A 28 0.30 -8.62 2.29
C ALA A 28 1.12 -9.37 1.23
N SER A 29 1.40 -10.65 1.47
CA SER A 29 2.28 -11.42 0.59
C SER A 29 1.67 -11.56 -0.81
N ILE A 30 2.28 -10.90 -1.81
CA ILE A 30 1.95 -11.05 -3.23
C ILE A 30 3.19 -11.13 -4.10
N GLN A 31 2.99 -11.64 -5.31
CA GLN A 31 3.95 -11.42 -6.38
C GLN A 31 3.92 -9.94 -6.79
N LYS A 32 5.04 -9.24 -6.66
CA LYS A 32 5.17 -7.82 -7.03
C LYS A 32 5.43 -7.65 -8.52
N VAL A 33 4.58 -8.28 -9.35
CA VAL A 33 4.64 -8.23 -10.81
C VAL A 33 3.25 -7.91 -11.33
N ILE A 34 3.08 -6.79 -12.02
CA ILE A 34 1.82 -6.32 -12.57
C ILE A 34 1.68 -6.83 -14.00
N THR A 35 0.72 -7.71 -14.23
CA THR A 35 0.47 -8.35 -15.53
C THR A 35 -0.84 -7.94 -16.19
N SER A 36 -1.68 -7.16 -15.48
CA SER A 36 -2.97 -6.68 -15.97
C SER A 36 -3.22 -5.23 -15.55
N TYR A 37 -3.93 -4.48 -16.40
CA TYR A 37 -4.30 -3.08 -16.11
C TYR A 37 -5.22 -2.97 -14.87
N ARG A 38 -5.93 -4.05 -14.53
CA ARG A 38 -6.64 -4.18 -13.25
C ARG A 38 -5.81 -5.06 -12.33
N PHE A 39 -5.17 -4.48 -11.31
CA PHE A 39 -4.26 -5.18 -10.41
C PHE A 39 -4.76 -5.11 -8.96
N ILE A 40 -4.69 -6.23 -8.24
CA ILE A 40 -5.18 -6.32 -6.86
C ILE A 40 -4.00 -6.33 -5.90
N VAL A 41 -4.00 -5.39 -4.96
CA VAL A 41 -3.04 -5.36 -3.86
C VAL A 41 -3.79 -5.66 -2.56
N PRO A 42 -3.50 -6.79 -1.89
CA PRO A 42 -4.00 -7.06 -0.56
C PRO A 42 -3.16 -6.27 0.46
N PHE A 43 -3.84 -5.54 1.31
CA PHE A 43 -3.27 -4.87 2.47
C PHE A 43 -3.65 -5.63 3.74
N PHE A 44 -2.81 -5.50 4.77
CA PHE A 44 -3.05 -6.08 6.07
C PHE A 44 -2.84 -5.04 7.17
N GLN A 45 -3.84 -4.89 8.03
CA GLN A 45 -3.78 -4.09 9.25
C GLN A 45 -3.17 -4.93 10.38
N GLU A 46 -2.00 -4.55 10.87
CA GLU A 46 -1.23 -5.38 11.81
C GLU A 46 -1.91 -5.49 13.18
N GLU A 47 -2.23 -4.34 13.78
CA GLU A 47 -2.92 -4.25 15.06
C GLU A 47 -4.43 -4.06 14.87
N LYS A 48 -5.23 -4.53 15.83
CA LYS A 48 -6.63 -4.13 15.94
C LYS A 48 -6.71 -2.67 16.40
N VAL A 49 -7.72 -1.93 15.97
CA VAL A 49 -8.02 -0.63 16.56
C VAL A 49 -8.40 -0.79 18.03
N SER A 50 -7.87 0.10 18.86
CA SER A 50 -8.06 0.12 20.30
C SER A 50 -7.92 1.55 20.84
N PRO A 51 -8.17 1.83 22.13
CA PRO A 51 -7.93 3.14 22.71
C PRO A 51 -6.49 3.66 22.54
N GLU A 52 -5.52 2.74 22.43
CA GLU A 52 -4.10 3.04 22.22
C GLU A 52 -3.69 2.99 20.73
N ARG A 53 -4.52 2.38 19.87
CA ARG A 53 -4.28 2.16 18.44
C ARG A 53 -5.38 2.77 17.59
N GLN A 54 -5.17 3.99 17.10
CA GLN A 54 -6.19 4.68 16.29
C GLN A 54 -6.26 4.16 14.84
N PRO A 55 -7.39 4.33 14.15
CA PRO A 55 -7.48 4.05 12.72
C PRO A 55 -6.46 4.82 11.88
N ARG A 56 -6.12 4.27 10.71
CA ARG A 56 -5.26 4.92 9.72
C ARG A 56 -5.97 5.01 8.37
N THR A 57 -5.96 6.17 7.75
CA THR A 57 -6.42 6.37 6.37
C THR A 57 -5.22 6.61 5.47
N LEU A 58 -5.05 5.75 4.46
CA LEU A 58 -3.99 5.84 3.46
C LEU A 58 -4.55 6.20 2.10
N ARG A 59 -3.86 7.09 1.39
CA ARG A 59 -4.04 7.33 -0.03
C ARG A 59 -2.98 6.59 -0.81
N ALA A 60 -3.39 5.83 -1.81
CA ALA A 60 -2.53 4.92 -2.54
C ALA A 60 -2.68 5.10 -4.05
N ALA A 61 -1.55 5.06 -4.77
CA ALA A 61 -1.51 4.97 -6.22
C ALA A 61 -0.16 4.41 -6.69
N PHE A 62 -0.12 3.89 -7.92
CA PHE A 62 1.13 3.53 -8.59
C PHE A 62 1.74 4.73 -9.29
N TYR A 63 3.06 4.83 -9.21
CA TYR A 63 3.86 5.86 -9.84
C TYR A 63 5.01 5.25 -10.64
N ARG A 64 5.33 5.84 -11.78
CA ARG A 64 6.52 5.55 -12.60
C ARG A 64 7.22 6.87 -12.87
N ASN A 65 8.50 7.00 -12.52
CA ASN A 65 9.26 8.25 -12.70
C ASN A 65 8.54 9.48 -12.10
N ASN A 66 7.95 9.33 -10.91
CA ASN A 66 7.12 10.32 -10.21
C ASN A 66 5.80 10.72 -10.91
N GLU A 67 5.46 10.13 -12.05
CA GLU A 67 4.16 10.28 -12.70
C GLU A 67 3.18 9.22 -12.19
N ARG A 68 1.95 9.61 -11.84
CA ARG A 68 0.92 8.67 -11.38
C ARG A 68 0.41 7.87 -12.59
N ILE A 69 0.48 6.55 -12.50
CA ILE A 69 0.11 5.61 -13.57
C ILE A 69 -1.12 4.76 -13.23
N SER A 70 -1.83 5.06 -12.14
CA SER A 70 -3.10 4.40 -11.80
C SER A 70 -4.15 5.40 -11.33
N ASN A 71 -5.37 4.90 -11.11
CA ASN A 71 -6.31 5.57 -10.21
C ASN A 71 -5.68 5.72 -8.82
N GLU A 72 -6.18 6.72 -8.09
CA GLU A 72 -5.86 6.94 -6.70
C GLU A 72 -6.99 6.40 -5.84
N VAL A 73 -6.64 5.67 -4.78
CA VAL A 73 -7.59 5.04 -3.86
C VAL A 73 -7.31 5.52 -2.45
N THR A 74 -8.35 5.90 -1.71
CA THR A 74 -8.25 6.20 -0.28
C THR A 74 -8.87 5.06 0.51
N ILE A 75 -8.11 4.49 1.46
CA ILE A 75 -8.51 3.32 2.26
C ILE A 75 -8.37 3.66 3.73
N THR A 76 -9.42 3.42 4.51
CA THR A 76 -9.38 3.51 5.98
C THR A 76 -9.24 2.12 6.57
N PHE A 77 -8.26 1.98 7.47
CA PHE A 77 -7.94 0.79 8.24
C PHE A 77 -8.39 1.04 9.68
N ASP A 78 -9.61 0.61 10.00
CA ASP A 78 -10.28 0.85 11.27
C ASP A 78 -10.77 -0.44 11.97
N SER A 79 -10.32 -1.60 11.49
CA SER A 79 -10.84 -2.89 11.93
C SER A 79 -10.51 -3.15 13.41
N THR A 80 -11.53 -3.51 14.18
CA THR A 80 -11.43 -4.00 15.56
C THR A 80 -11.48 -5.53 15.64
N GLY A 81 -11.68 -6.19 14.50
CA GLY A 81 -11.97 -7.62 14.37
C GLY A 81 -10.75 -8.53 14.32
N GLU A 82 -11.01 -9.82 14.09
CA GLU A 82 -9.96 -10.85 13.99
C GLU A 82 -9.10 -10.71 12.72
N VAL A 83 -8.04 -11.51 12.61
CA VAL A 83 -7.05 -11.44 11.51
C VAL A 83 -7.70 -11.46 10.13
N SER A 84 -8.75 -12.26 9.92
CA SER A 84 -9.47 -12.35 8.65
C SER A 84 -10.16 -11.05 8.25
N GLU A 85 -10.60 -10.24 9.22
CA GLU A 85 -11.26 -8.94 9.01
C GLU A 85 -10.26 -7.79 8.86
N ARG A 86 -8.97 -8.06 9.04
CA ARG A 86 -7.88 -7.08 8.91
C ARG A 86 -7.16 -7.16 7.56
N GLN A 87 -7.66 -7.98 6.64
CA GLN A 87 -7.18 -8.08 5.27
C GLN A 87 -8.14 -7.37 4.32
N ILE A 88 -7.60 -6.46 3.49
CA ILE A 88 -8.38 -5.65 2.56
C ILE A 88 -7.76 -5.77 1.17
N GLU A 89 -8.54 -6.24 0.20
CA GLU A 89 -8.11 -6.27 -1.21
C GLU A 89 -8.49 -4.96 -1.90
N VAL A 90 -7.50 -4.29 -2.47
CA VAL A 90 -7.70 -3.01 -3.17
C VAL A 90 -7.38 -3.20 -4.64
N VAL A 91 -8.33 -2.78 -5.48
CA VAL A 91 -8.19 -2.82 -6.94
C VAL A 91 -7.60 -1.51 -7.41
N PHE A 92 -6.47 -1.60 -8.11
CA PHE A 92 -5.88 -0.51 -8.87
C PHE A 92 -6.14 -0.70 -10.36
N HIS A 93 -6.51 0.38 -11.00
CA HIS A 93 -6.68 0.52 -12.44
C HIS A 93 -5.52 1.34 -12.97
N LEU A 94 -4.57 0.66 -13.61
CA LEU A 94 -3.45 1.27 -14.30
C LEU A 94 -3.99 2.01 -15.54
N LEU A 95 -3.42 3.18 -15.81
CA LEU A 95 -3.72 3.96 -17.00
C LEU A 95 -3.20 3.22 -18.24
N GLU A 96 -3.92 3.30 -19.35
CA GLU A 96 -3.43 2.75 -20.62
C GLU A 96 -2.23 3.58 -21.11
N ASP A 97 -1.07 2.94 -21.20
CA ASP A 97 0.18 3.56 -21.65
C ASP A 97 1.15 2.48 -22.18
N ARG A 98 2.23 2.90 -22.84
CA ARG A 98 3.32 2.03 -23.29
C ARG A 98 4.29 1.75 -22.16
N TYR A 99 3.93 0.83 -21.28
CA TYR A 99 4.85 0.32 -20.26
C TYR A 99 5.90 -0.60 -20.89
N ARG A 100 7.16 -0.45 -20.49
CA ARG A 100 8.21 -1.35 -20.94
C ARG A 100 8.20 -2.63 -20.10
N MET A 101 8.38 -3.78 -20.75
CA MET A 101 8.53 -5.05 -20.05
C MET A 101 9.73 -4.99 -19.09
N GLY A 102 9.49 -5.32 -17.82
CA GLY A 102 10.49 -5.29 -16.76
C GLY A 102 10.72 -3.91 -16.14
N GLU A 103 9.94 -2.89 -16.52
CA GLU A 103 10.02 -1.56 -15.91
C GLU A 103 9.53 -1.59 -14.46
N ILE A 104 10.16 -0.81 -13.58
CA ILE A 104 9.76 -0.72 -12.18
C ILE A 104 8.79 0.46 -11.99
N CYS A 105 7.70 0.20 -11.28
CA CYS A 105 6.83 1.22 -10.73
C CYS A 105 6.76 1.10 -9.21
N VAL A 106 6.33 2.16 -8.54
CA VAL A 106 6.24 2.25 -7.09
C VAL A 106 4.77 2.40 -6.68
N LEU A 107 4.28 1.48 -5.85
CA LEU A 107 3.07 1.73 -5.07
C LEU A 107 3.44 2.67 -3.93
N ARG A 108 2.94 3.91 -3.98
CA ARG A 108 3.14 4.90 -2.92
C ARG A 108 1.92 4.92 -2.02
N LEU A 109 2.16 4.89 -0.71
CA LEU A 109 1.17 5.04 0.33
C LEU A 109 1.45 6.34 1.08
N GLU A 110 0.44 7.20 1.16
CA GLU A 110 0.49 8.47 1.89
C GLU A 110 -0.52 8.42 3.04
N ASP A 111 -0.07 8.72 4.26
CA ASP A 111 -0.93 8.88 5.41
C ASP A 111 -1.69 10.21 5.28
N VAL A 112 -3.02 10.12 5.25
CA VAL A 112 -3.93 11.27 5.19
C VAL A 112 -4.85 11.33 6.41
N SER A 113 -4.53 10.58 7.47
CA SER A 113 -5.31 10.53 8.72
C SER A 113 -5.17 11.82 9.54
N GLY A 114 -4.06 12.52 9.37
CA GLY A 114 -3.72 13.73 10.11
C GLY A 114 -4.15 15.02 9.42
N ARG A 115 -3.64 16.15 9.92
CA ARG A 115 -3.86 17.47 9.30
C ARG A 115 -3.06 17.66 8.01
N THR A 116 -1.96 16.94 7.88
CA THR A 116 -1.02 16.98 6.76
C THR A 116 -0.91 15.60 6.14
N THR A 117 -0.75 15.56 4.82
CA THR A 117 -0.37 14.34 4.13
C THR A 117 1.11 14.06 4.38
N GLU A 118 1.44 12.84 4.77
CA GLU A 118 2.82 12.38 4.98
C GLU A 118 3.08 11.10 4.19
N LEU A 119 4.30 10.91 3.69
CA LEU A 119 4.68 9.64 3.06
C LEU A 119 4.67 8.53 4.13
N TYR A 120 3.87 7.49 3.91
CA TYR A 120 3.79 6.34 4.80
C TYR A 120 4.77 5.23 4.37
N ALA A 121 4.68 4.77 3.13
CA ALA A 121 5.55 3.72 2.59
C ALA A 121 5.58 3.73 1.06
N GLU A 122 6.60 3.09 0.51
CA GLU A 122 6.74 2.83 -0.93
C GLU A 122 7.13 1.37 -1.14
N GLU A 123 6.52 0.73 -2.14
CA GLU A 123 6.76 -0.66 -2.52
C GLU A 123 7.01 -0.76 -4.02
N GLU A 124 8.09 -1.41 -4.44
CA GLU A 124 8.44 -1.57 -5.85
C GLU A 124 7.72 -2.77 -6.49
N PHE A 125 7.29 -2.60 -7.73
CA PHE A 125 6.61 -3.59 -8.56
C PHE A 125 7.21 -3.60 -9.96
N GLU A 126 7.34 -4.78 -10.55
CA GLU A 126 7.75 -4.95 -11.95
C GLU A 126 6.53 -4.92 -12.87
N LEU A 127 6.58 -4.16 -13.96
CA LEU A 127 5.55 -4.10 -14.99
C LEU A 127 5.82 -5.16 -16.06
N LYS A 128 4.85 -6.05 -16.28
CA LYS A 128 4.78 -7.02 -17.38
C LYS A 128 3.44 -6.95 -18.10
N LEU A 129 3.03 -5.73 -18.44
CA LEU A 129 1.84 -5.46 -19.22
C LEU A 129 2.15 -5.67 -20.70
N TYR A 130 1.36 -6.50 -21.37
CA TYR A 130 1.45 -6.63 -22.83
C TYR A 130 0.93 -5.34 -23.49
N SER A 131 1.60 -4.89 -24.55
CA SER A 131 1.07 -3.78 -25.34
C SER A 131 -0.26 -4.19 -25.94
N ILE A 132 -1.24 -3.31 -25.85
CA ILE A 132 -2.43 -3.41 -26.71
C ILE A 132 -1.94 -3.00 -28.10
N GLU A 133 -2.03 -3.90 -29.08
CA GLU A 133 -1.74 -3.63 -30.50
C GLU A 133 -2.71 -2.63 -31.11
#